data_AF-A0A965UA68-F1
#
_entry.id   AF-A0A965UA68-F1
#
_cell.length_a   1.000
_cell.length_b   1.000
_cell.length_c   1.000
_cell.angle_alpha   90.00
_cell.angle_beta   90.00
_cell.angle_gamma   90.00
#
_symmetry.space_group_name_H-M   'P 1'
#
loop_
_entity.id
_entity.type
_entity.pdbx_description
1 polymer ?
#
loop_
_entity_poly.entity_id
_entity_poly.type
_entity_poly.pdbx_seq_one_letter_code
_entity_poly.pdbx_strand_id
1 'polypeptide(L)'
;MDKQNGKRWNKKRIGFLAGALLVAALGVVFVSQERKLEAIRQEQQALGEEYAALEIEKQRLEYMIEYAQSEEYLLQYAREKLGYVKPGDIKFSIE
;
A
#
# COMPACT_ATOMS: atom_id res chain seq x y z
N MET A 1 -40.70 -32.31 -55.05
CA MET A 1 -40.76 -30.88 -54.69
C MET A 1 -39.42 -30.51 -54.10
N ASP A 2 -38.57 -29.88 -54.91
CA ASP A 2 -37.24 -29.42 -54.53
C ASP A 2 -37.30 -28.19 -53.62
N LYS A 3 -36.38 -28.11 -52.66
CA LYS A 3 -35.44 -26.98 -52.46
C LYS A 3 -34.61 -27.19 -51.20
N GLN A 4 -33.46 -27.84 -51.35
CA GLN A 4 -32.35 -27.67 -50.42
C GLN A 4 -31.64 -26.35 -50.76
N ASN A 5 -32.05 -25.26 -50.11
CA ASN A 5 -31.34 -23.98 -50.19
C ASN A 5 -30.08 -24.02 -49.32
N GLY A 6 -29.00 -24.61 -49.86
CA GLY A 6 -27.68 -24.55 -49.25
C GLY A 6 -27.14 -23.12 -49.28
N LYS A 7 -27.16 -22.45 -48.13
CA LYS A 7 -26.60 -21.11 -47.90
C LYS A 7 -25.09 -21.12 -48.20
N ARG A 8 -24.69 -20.85 -49.45
CA ARG A 8 -23.27 -20.72 -49.85
C ARG A 8 -22.66 -19.51 -49.17
N TRP A 9 -22.08 -19.72 -47.99
CA TRP A 9 -21.31 -18.68 -47.32
C TRP A 9 -20.04 -18.35 -48.12
N ASN A 10 -19.83 -17.05 -48.36
CA ASN A 10 -18.61 -16.56 -49.01
C ASN A 10 -17.43 -16.75 -48.05
N LYS A 11 -16.58 -17.75 -48.33
CA LYS A 11 -15.39 -18.12 -47.53
C LYS A 11 -14.51 -16.92 -47.13
N LYS A 12 -14.38 -15.91 -48.01
CA LYS A 12 -13.66 -14.66 -47.73
C LYS A 12 -14.30 -13.81 -46.61
N ARG A 13 -15.64 -13.73 -46.57
CA ARG A 13 -16.37 -13.00 -45.52
C ARG A 13 -16.30 -13.70 -44.17
N ILE A 14 -16.34 -15.03 -44.17
CA ILE A 14 -16.16 -15.83 -42.94
C ILE A 14 -14.76 -15.63 -42.37
N GLY A 15 -13.72 -15.71 -43.22
CA GLY A 15 -12.33 -15.50 -42.79
C GLY A 15 -12.10 -14.10 -42.20
N PHE A 16 -12.66 -13.07 -42.85
CA PHE A 16 -12.61 -11.70 -42.32
C PHE A 16 -13.33 -11.56 -40.97
N LEU A 17 -14.54 -12.10 -40.84
CA LEU A 17 -15.30 -12.07 -39.58
C LEU A 17 -14.59 -12.83 -38.45
N ALA A 18 -14.03 -14.00 -38.75
CA ALA A 18 -13.26 -14.78 -37.78
C ALA A 18 -12.00 -14.04 -37.32
N GLY A 19 -11.28 -13.39 -38.24
CA GLY A 19 -10.14 -12.54 -37.92
C GLY A 19 -10.52 -11.34 -37.05
N ALA A 20 -11.62 -10.65 -37.40
CA ALA A 20 -12.13 -9.54 -36.59
C ALA A 20 -12.54 -9.98 -35.18
N LEU A 21 -13.16 -11.16 -35.04
CA LEU A 21 -13.53 -11.72 -33.75
C LEU A 21 -12.30 -12.07 -32.90
N LEU A 22 -11.26 -12.61 -33.51
CA LEU A 22 -9.98 -12.87 -32.85
C LEU A 22 -9.32 -11.58 -32.33
N VAL A 23 -9.26 -10.54 -33.17
CA VAL A 23 -8.71 -9.24 -32.76
C VAL A 23 -9.53 -8.63 -31.63
N ALA A 24 -10.86 -8.70 -31.70
CA ALA A 24 -11.73 -8.23 -30.63
C ALA A 24 -11.51 -8.99 -29.32
N ALA A 25 -11.38 -10.32 -29.37
CA ALA A 25 -11.11 -11.14 -28.20
C ALA A 25 -9.76 -10.81 -27.57
N LEU A 26 -8.70 -10.64 -28.38
CA LEU A 26 -7.39 -10.21 -27.90
C LEU A 26 -7.44 -8.81 -27.29
N GLY A 27 -8.18 -7.88 -27.90
CA GLY A 27 -8.40 -6.54 -27.36
C GLY A 27 -9.06 -6.55 -25.99
N VAL A 28 -10.09 -7.38 -25.80
CA VAL A 28 -10.76 -7.54 -24.49
C VAL A 28 -9.80 -8.08 -23.44
N VAL A 29 -9.03 -9.11 -23.78
CA VAL A 29 -8.02 -9.68 -22.87
C VAL A 29 -6.95 -8.65 -22.53
N PHE A 30 -6.48 -7.88 -23.50
CA PHE A 30 -5.47 -6.83 -23.30
C PHE A 30 -5.97 -5.76 -22.32
N VAL A 31 -7.17 -5.23 -22.53
CA VAL A 31 -7.78 -4.22 -21.63
C VAL A 31 -8.00 -4.80 -20.22
N SER A 32 -8.38 -6.07 -20.11
CA SER A 32 -8.53 -6.73 -18.81
C SER A 32 -7.19 -6.85 -18.07
N GLN A 33 -6.10 -7.14 -18.79
CA GLN A 33 -4.77 -7.23 -18.18
C GLN A 33 -4.23 -5.87 -17.74
N GLU A 34 -4.40 -4.82 -18.56
CA GLU A 34 -4.00 -3.46 -18.18
C GLU A 34 -4.69 -3.00 -16.88
N ARG A 35 -5.99 -3.27 -16.75
CA ARG A 35 -6.74 -2.94 -15.52
C ARG A 35 -6.23 -3.69 -14.29
N LYS A 36 -5.89 -4.97 -14.44
CA LYS A 36 -5.31 -5.76 -13.34
C LYS A 36 -3.94 -5.25 -12.95
N LEU A 37 -3.11 -4.92 -13.94
CA LEU A 37 -1.77 -4.39 -13.69
C LEU A 37 -1.84 -3.05 -12.96
N GLU A 38 -2.77 -2.18 -13.36
CA GLU A 38 -3.00 -0.90 -12.69
C GLU A 38 -3.49 -1.08 -11.25
N ALA A 39 -4.43 -2.00 -11.02
CA ALA A 39 -4.89 -2.32 -9.67
C ALA A 39 -3.75 -2.82 -8.78
N ILE A 40 -2.91 -3.72 -9.28
CA ILE A 40 -1.74 -4.24 -8.54
C ILE A 40 -0.75 -3.10 -8.24
N ARG A 41 -0.50 -2.19 -9.19
CA ARG A 41 0.39 -1.04 -8.96
C ARG A 41 -0.13 -0.12 -7.86
N GLN A 42 -1.43 0.19 -7.88
CA GLN A 42 -2.05 1.01 -6.85
C GLN A 42 -1.98 0.34 -5.47
N GLU A 43 -2.23 -0.97 -5.41
CA GLU A 43 -2.10 -1.73 -4.17
C GLU A 43 -0.66 -1.73 -3.64
N GLN A 44 0.34 -1.90 -4.52
CA GLN A 44 1.74 -1.81 -4.11
C GLN A 44 2.16 -0.41 -3.64
N GLN A 45 1.64 0.64 -4.26
CA GLN A 45 1.89 2.02 -3.80
C GLN A 45 1.29 2.24 -2.42
N ALA A 46 0.02 1.85 -2.21
CA ALA A 46 -0.64 1.98 -0.92
C ALA A 46 0.08 1.20 0.18
N LEU A 47 0.43 -0.06 -0.07
CA LEU A 47 1.21 -0.87 0.88
C LEU A 47 2.60 -0.28 1.12
N GLY A 48 3.25 0.28 0.10
CA GLY A 48 4.56 0.90 0.23
C GLY A 48 4.53 2.14 1.12
N GLU A 49 3.49 2.98 0.98
CA GLU A 49 3.27 4.14 1.83
C GLU A 49 2.98 3.74 3.28
N GLU A 50 2.11 2.75 3.49
CA GLU A 50 1.79 2.22 4.82
C GLU A 50 3.03 1.63 5.50
N TYR A 51 3.83 0.86 4.76
CA TYR A 51 5.07 0.28 5.25
C TYR A 51 6.09 1.35 5.64
N ALA A 52 6.26 2.39 4.82
CA ALA A 52 7.15 3.50 5.13
C ALA A 52 6.70 4.27 6.39
N ALA A 53 5.40 4.50 6.55
CA ALA A 53 4.85 5.13 7.75
C ALA A 53 5.10 4.28 9.00
N LEU A 54 4.88 2.97 8.91
CA LEU A 54 5.07 2.05 10.02
C LEU A 54 6.54 1.92 10.43
N GLU A 55 7.47 1.94 9.47
CA GLU A 55 8.90 1.90 9.77
C GLU A 55 9.37 3.18 10.50
N ILE A 56 8.87 4.35 10.11
CA ILE A 56 9.12 5.61 10.83
C ILE A 56 8.58 5.54 12.26
N GLU A 57 7.37 5.02 12.44
CA GLU A 57 6.77 4.86 13.76
C GLU A 57 7.58 3.90 14.63
N LYS A 58 8.01 2.77 14.05
CA LYS A 58 8.88 1.81 14.73
C LYS A 58 10.18 2.44 15.19
N GLN A 59 10.88 3.18 14.33
CA GLN A 59 12.12 3.88 14.70
C GLN A 59 11.89 4.88 15.84
N ARG A 60 10.77 5.64 15.77
CA ARG A 60 10.39 6.55 16.85
C ARG A 60 10.15 5.81 18.16
N LEU A 61 9.44 4.68 18.14
CA LEU A 61 9.16 3.87 19.32
C LEU A 61 10.45 3.26 19.90
N GLU A 62 11.35 2.75 19.05
CA GLU A 62 12.65 2.24 19.47
C GLU A 62 13.47 3.34 20.18
N TYR A 63 13.52 4.55 19.62
CA TYR A 63 14.17 5.69 20.27
C TYR A 63 13.53 6.03 21.62
N MET A 64 12.19 6.02 21.72
CA MET A 64 11.50 6.28 22.99
C MET A 64 11.80 5.22 24.05
N ILE A 65 11.93 3.96 23.66
CA ILE A 65 12.31 2.87 24.57
C ILE A 65 13.73 3.09 25.07
N GLU A 66 14.67 3.39 24.18
CA GLU A 66 16.07 3.66 24.54
C GLU A 66 16.17 4.88 25.47
N TYR A 67 15.47 5.96 25.14
CA TYR A 67 15.39 7.15 25.98
C TYR A 67 14.79 6.84 27.35
N ALA A 68 13.71 6.07 27.44
CA ALA A 68 13.09 5.68 28.70
C ALA A 68 14.01 4.80 29.56
N GLN A 69 14.95 4.06 28.95
CA GLN A 69 15.97 3.28 29.64
C GLN A 69 17.20 4.12 30.04
N SER A 70 17.34 5.33 29.50
CA SER A 70 18.47 6.21 29.79
C SER A 70 18.44 6.76 31.22
N GLU A 71 19.62 7.03 31.78
CA GLU A 71 19.77 7.68 33.08
C GLU A 71 19.18 9.10 33.09
N GLU A 72 19.20 9.78 31.94
CA GLU A 72 18.65 11.13 31.77
C GLU A 72 17.14 11.15 32.02
N TYR A 73 16.39 10.21 31.42
CA TYR A 73 14.96 10.07 31.68
C TYR A 73 14.68 9.76 33.15
N LEU A 74 15.47 8.87 33.77
CA LEU A 74 15.32 8.53 35.19
C LEU A 74 15.55 9.75 36.10
N LEU A 75 16.57 10.56 35.81
CA LEU A 75 16.87 11.80 36.54
C LEU A 75 15.78 12.86 36.33
N GLN A 76 15.26 13.00 35.13
CA GLN A 76 14.17 13.92 34.82
C GLN A 76 12.88 13.49 35.53
N TYR A 77 12.52 12.21 35.46
CA TYR A 77 11.38 11.65 36.18
C TYR A 77 11.53 11.84 37.70
N ALA A 78 12.72 11.59 38.26
CA ALA A 78 13.02 11.80 39.66
C ALA A 78 12.83 13.27 40.08
N ARG A 79 13.24 14.23 39.26
CA ARG A 79 13.02 15.67 39.52
C ARG A 79 11.57 16.09 39.38
N GLU A 80 10.95 15.78 38.25
CA GLU A 80 9.63 16.32 37.89
C GLU A 80 8.48 15.60 38.58
N LYS A 81 8.56 14.28 38.72
CA LYS A 81 7.47 13.47 39.28
C LYS A 81 7.67 13.16 40.76
N LEU A 82 8.92 12.93 41.17
CA LEU A 82 9.22 12.56 42.56
C LEU A 82 9.76 13.73 43.40
N GLY A 83 10.07 14.87 42.77
CA GLY A 83 10.59 16.06 43.46
C GLY A 83 11.96 15.86 44.08
N TYR A 84 12.72 14.85 43.64
CA TYR A 84 14.09 14.60 44.06
C TYR A 84 15.03 15.61 43.41
N VAL A 85 15.95 16.14 44.21
CA VAL A 85 16.92 17.14 43.80
C VAL A 85 18.31 16.68 44.23
N LYS A 86 19.36 17.03 43.48
CA LYS A 86 20.72 16.65 43.86
C LYS A 86 21.18 17.47 45.08
N PRO A 87 22.16 16.99 45.86
CA PRO A 87 22.71 17.76 46.97
C PRO A 87 23.23 19.13 46.48
N GLY A 88 22.65 20.23 46.97
CA GLY A 88 22.99 21.60 46.57
C GLY A 88 21.99 22.30 45.64
N ASP A 89 20.99 21.58 45.13
CA ASP A 89 19.92 22.15 44.29
C ASP A 89 18.87 22.91 45.14
N ILE A 90 18.31 23.99 44.59
CA ILE A 90 17.25 24.81 45.23
C ILE A 90 15.87 24.20 44.92
N LYS A 91 15.10 23.84 45.95
CA LYS A 91 13.73 23.34 45.79
C LYS A 91 12.75 24.52 45.80
N PHE A 92 12.04 24.74 44.69
CA PHE A 92 10.98 25.74 44.61
C PHE A 92 9.65 25.11 45.05
N SER A 93 9.09 25.57 46.17
CA SER A 93 7.72 25.26 46.62
C SER A 93 6.83 26.46 46.33
N ILE A 94 5.68 26.23 45.69
CA ILE A 94 4.63 27.25 45.54
C ILE A 94 3.72 27.07 46.76
N GLU A 95 3.66 28.07 47.63
CA GLU A 95 2.68 28.16 48.73
C GLU A 95 1.26 28.35 48.21
#